data_AF-A0A529ZJJ0-F1
#
_entry.id   AF-A0A529ZJJ0-F1
#
_cell.length_a   1.000
_cell.length_b   1.000
_cell.length_c   1.000
_cell.angle_alpha   90.00
_cell.angle_beta   90.00
_cell.angle_gamma   90.00
#
_symmetry.space_group_name_H-M   'P 1'
#
loop_
_entity.id
_entity.type
_entity.pdbx_description
1 polymer ?
#
loop_
_entity_poly.entity_id
_entity_poly.type
_entity_poly.pdbx_seq_one_letter_code
_entity_poly.pdbx_strand_id
1 'polypeptide(L)'
;MVKLTRNLSDGRQQIVGFHFAPDFLGRPFEAKKPIRAEALTNVALCSFPKAIIDRMANEMPELGRLLLKHTLSELDEARDWMAALGRKTASEKVASFLLMVARNTDPAHHPASPISFD
;
A
#
# COMPACT_ATOMS: atom_id res chain seq x y z
N MET A 1 -5.54 -1.82 -8.00
CA MET A 1 -5.38 -0.98 -6.80
C MET A 1 -6.29 -1.49 -5.68
N VAL A 2 -5.76 -1.53 -4.47
CA VAL A 2 -6.49 -1.89 -3.24
C VAL A 2 -6.45 -0.70 -2.29
N LYS A 3 -7.59 -0.27 -1.74
CA LYS A 3 -7.62 0.73 -0.66
C LYS A 3 -7.50 0.04 0.70
N LEU A 4 -6.82 0.72 1.61
CA LEU A 4 -6.76 0.35 3.02
C LEU A 4 -7.63 1.31 3.83
N THR A 5 -8.54 0.78 4.64
CA THR A 5 -9.43 1.57 5.48
C THR A 5 -9.37 1.17 6.94
N ARG A 6 -9.57 2.16 7.81
CA ARG A 6 -9.78 1.95 9.25
C ARG A 6 -11.15 2.50 9.62
N ASN A 7 -11.90 1.71 10.39
CA ASN A 7 -13.15 2.17 10.99
C ASN A 7 -12.84 2.99 12.24
N LEU A 8 -13.51 4.13 12.39
CA LEU A 8 -13.47 4.98 13.57
C LEU A 8 -14.62 4.61 14.51
N SER A 9 -14.50 4.96 15.79
CA SER A 9 -15.50 4.64 16.82
C SER A 9 -16.86 5.32 16.59
N ASP A 10 -16.88 6.40 15.81
CA ASP A 10 -18.08 7.14 15.41
C ASP A 10 -18.74 6.61 14.13
N GLY A 11 -18.28 5.46 13.62
CA GLY A 11 -18.83 4.82 12.41
C GLY A 11 -18.26 5.34 11.09
N ARG A 12 -17.45 6.42 11.11
CA ARG A 12 -16.77 6.88 9.90
C ARG A 12 -15.67 5.90 9.48
N GLN A 13 -15.37 5.90 8.19
CA GLN A 13 -14.21 5.18 7.64
C GLN A 13 -13.18 6.18 7.16
N GLN A 14 -11.91 5.88 7.43
CA GLN A 14 -10.79 6.65 6.92
C GLN A 14 -9.92 5.78 6.03
N ILE A 15 -9.62 6.25 4.83
CA ILE A 15 -8.61 5.64 3.97
C ILE A 15 -7.24 5.97 4.57
N VAL A 16 -6.49 4.92 4.90
CA VAL A 16 -5.18 5.00 5.55
C VAL A 16 -4.02 4.63 4.62
N GLY A 17 -4.32 4.21 3.40
CA GLY A 17 -3.31 3.88 2.39
C GLY A 17 -3.91 3.24 1.15
N PHE A 18 -3.06 3.01 0.17
CA PHE A 18 -3.37 2.32 -1.08
C PHE A 18 -2.23 1.37 -1.41
N HIS A 19 -2.58 0.21 -1.99
CA HIS A 19 -1.61 -0.74 -2.53
C HIS A 19 -1.78 -0.93 -4.03
N PHE A 20 -0.63 -1.12 -4.67
CA PHE A 20 -0.48 -1.34 -6.10
C PHE A 20 0.29 -2.65 -6.33
N ALA A 21 0.30 -3.16 -7.56
CA ALA A 21 1.17 -4.30 -7.84
C ALA A 21 2.62 -3.80 -7.94
N PRO A 22 3.62 -4.51 -7.40
CA PRO A 22 3.57 -5.86 -6.80
C PRO A 22 3.58 -5.88 -5.25
N ASP A 23 2.87 -4.97 -4.58
CA ASP A 23 2.89 -4.86 -3.11
C ASP A 23 2.43 -6.12 -2.39
N PHE A 24 3.01 -6.35 -1.22
CA PHE A 24 2.65 -7.42 -0.31
C PHE A 24 1.52 -6.98 0.63
N LEU A 25 0.42 -7.73 0.63
CA LEU A 25 -0.72 -7.51 1.52
C LEU A 25 -0.69 -8.46 2.72
N GLY A 26 -0.40 -7.94 3.90
CA GLY A 26 -0.57 -8.69 5.15
C GLY A 26 0.42 -8.30 6.23
N ARG A 27 0.23 -8.88 7.41
CA ARG A 27 1.14 -8.74 8.55
C ARG A 27 1.57 -10.13 9.02
N PRO A 28 2.72 -10.64 8.54
CA PRO A 28 3.36 -11.81 9.12
C PRO A 28 3.58 -11.57 10.61
N PHE A 29 3.58 -12.63 11.43
CA PHE A 29 3.81 -12.55 12.88
C PHE A 29 2.74 -11.84 13.75
N GLU A 30 1.79 -11.09 13.17
CA GLU A 30 0.71 -10.42 13.94
C GLU A 30 -0.67 -11.08 13.76
N ALA A 31 -1.46 -11.16 14.83
CA ALA A 31 -2.76 -11.85 14.85
C ALA A 31 -3.97 -10.93 14.57
N LYS A 32 -3.87 -9.62 14.79
CA LYS A 32 -5.00 -8.69 14.67
C LYS A 32 -4.90 -7.82 13.42
N LYS A 33 -6.04 -7.58 12.78
CA LYS A 33 -6.17 -6.71 11.61
C LYS A 33 -7.07 -5.51 11.91
N PRO A 34 -6.50 -4.36 12.31
CA PRO A 34 -7.28 -3.13 12.48
C PRO A 34 -7.61 -2.44 11.13
N ILE A 35 -7.01 -2.91 10.03
CA ILE A 35 -7.13 -2.34 8.69
C ILE A 35 -7.88 -3.31 7.78
N ARG A 36 -8.87 -2.80 7.06
CA ARG A 36 -9.62 -3.50 6.02
C ARG A 36 -9.02 -3.18 4.66
N ALA A 37 -8.89 -4.20 3.81
CA ALA A 37 -8.45 -4.07 2.44
C ALA A 37 -9.64 -4.29 1.50
N GLU A 38 -9.79 -3.45 0.48
CA GLU A 38 -10.86 -3.56 -0.52
C GLU A 38 -10.30 -3.25 -1.91
N ALA A 39 -10.56 -4.14 -2.87
CA ALA A 39 -10.16 -3.94 -4.26
C ALA A 39 -10.99 -2.80 -4.88
N LEU A 40 -10.31 -1.82 -5.48
CA LEU A 40 -10.94 -0.72 -6.22
C LEU A 40 -10.96 -0.96 -7.73
N THR A 41 -10.13 -1.89 -8.20
CA THR A 41 -10.06 -2.32 -9.60
C THR A 41 -10.01 -3.84 -9.64
N ASN A 42 -10.06 -4.43 -10.84
CA ASN A 42 -9.65 -5.82 -11.00
C ASN A 42 -8.21 -5.98 -10.51
N VAL A 43 -7.97 -7.00 -9.67
CA VAL A 43 -6.66 -7.33 -9.10
C VAL A 43 -6.44 -8.83 -9.18
N ALA A 44 -5.21 -9.24 -9.46
CA ALA A 44 -4.76 -10.61 -9.30
C ALA A 44 -4.02 -10.73 -7.96
N LEU A 45 -4.32 -11.77 -7.18
CA LEU A 45 -3.70 -12.00 -5.88
C LEU A 45 -2.94 -13.33 -5.90
N CYS A 46 -1.71 -13.32 -5.38
CA CYS A 46 -0.98 -14.53 -5.00
C CYS A 46 -1.10 -14.70 -3.48
N SER A 47 -1.86 -15.70 -3.05
CA SER A 47 -2.19 -15.89 -1.63
C SER A 47 -1.38 -17.03 -1.02
N PHE A 48 -0.80 -16.77 0.17
CA PHE A 48 -0.04 -17.76 0.92
C PHE A 48 -0.64 -17.92 2.32
N PRO A 49 -0.76 -19.15 2.85
CA PRO A 49 -1.10 -19.35 4.24
C PRO A 49 -0.11 -18.65 5.17
N LYS A 50 -0.60 -17.93 6.18
CA LYS A 50 0.23 -17.20 7.16
C LYS A 50 1.32 -18.10 7.76
N ALA A 51 0.95 -19.32 8.17
CA ALA A 51 1.89 -20.28 8.77
C ALA A 51 3.04 -20.69 7.83
N ILE A 52 2.83 -20.65 6.52
CA ILE A 52 3.88 -20.91 5.53
C ILE A 52 4.81 -19.71 5.44
N ILE A 53 4.28 -18.49 5.34
CA ILE A 53 5.10 -17.26 5.33
C ILE A 53 5.91 -17.11 6.61
N ASP A 54 5.30 -17.33 7.77
CA ASP A 54 5.99 -17.22 9.06
C ASP A 54 7.14 -18.25 9.18
N ARG A 55 6.94 -19.48 8.69
CA ARG A 55 8.00 -20.51 8.63
C ARG A 55 9.10 -20.12 7.65
N MET A 56 8.73 -19.76 6.43
CA MET A 56 9.65 -19.35 5.38
C MET A 56 10.51 -18.17 5.81
N ALA A 57 9.95 -17.21 6.53
CA ALA A 57 10.69 -16.05 7.03
C ALA A 57 11.70 -16.42 8.13
N ASN A 58 11.46 -17.49 8.88
CA ASN A 58 12.43 -18.03 9.86
C ASN A 58 13.53 -18.86 9.19
N GLU A 59 13.20 -19.60 8.12
CA GLU A 59 14.12 -20.52 7.44
C GLU A 59 14.97 -19.83 6.34
N MET A 60 14.46 -18.74 5.76
CA MET A 60 15.10 -18.01 4.66
C MET A 60 15.37 -16.55 5.05
N PRO A 61 16.59 -16.20 5.49
CA PRO A 61 16.94 -14.85 5.91
C PRO A 61 16.67 -13.77 4.85
N GLU A 62 16.83 -14.10 3.57
CA GLU A 62 16.57 -13.18 2.46
C GLU A 62 15.10 -12.79 2.36
N LEU A 63 14.16 -13.71 2.65
CA LEU A 63 12.74 -13.37 2.71
C LEU A 63 12.46 -12.39 3.84
N GLY A 64 13.07 -12.59 5.01
CA GLY A 64 12.99 -11.64 6.12
C GLY A 64 13.47 -10.24 5.74
N ARG A 65 14.61 -10.13 5.03
CA ARG A 65 15.15 -8.86 4.53
C ARG A 65 14.21 -8.20 3.51
N LEU A 66 13.61 -8.98 2.60
CA LEU A 66 12.65 -8.49 1.62
C LEU A 66 11.39 -7.94 2.29
N LEU A 67 10.83 -8.66 3.26
CA LEU A 67 9.66 -8.21 4.02
C LEU A 67 9.96 -6.95 4.84
N LEU A 68 11.15 -6.85 5.44
CA LEU A 68 11.57 -5.65 6.16
C LEU A 68 11.69 -4.45 5.21
N LYS A 69 12.33 -4.63 4.04
CA LYS A 69 12.45 -3.57 3.04
C LYS A 69 11.08 -3.08 2.57
N HIS A 70 10.15 -4.00 2.32
CA HIS A 70 8.76 -3.67 2.00
C HIS A 70 8.09 -2.86 3.12
N THR A 71 8.19 -3.33 4.36
CA THR A 71 7.60 -2.67 5.54
C THR A 71 8.15 -1.26 5.73
N LEU A 72 9.44 -1.03 5.49
CA LEU A 72 10.05 0.29 5.56
C LEU A 72 9.50 1.22 4.45
N SER A 73 9.31 0.70 3.23
CA SER A 73 8.67 1.45 2.14
C SER A 73 7.24 1.85 2.50
N GLU A 74 6.44 0.92 3.00
CA GLU A 74 5.07 1.21 3.46
C GLU A 74 5.04 2.25 4.59
N LEU A 75 6.04 2.23 5.48
CA LEU A 75 6.15 3.21 6.57
C LEU A 75 6.42 4.62 6.03
N ASP A 76 7.28 4.75 5.03
CA ASP A 76 7.57 6.03 4.39
C ASP A 76 6.35 6.55 3.61
N GLU A 77 5.65 5.67 2.89
CA GLU A 77 4.38 6.02 2.23
C GLU A 77 3.30 6.47 3.24
N ALA A 78 3.20 5.79 4.39
CA ALA A 78 2.28 6.18 5.45
C ALA A 78 2.62 7.57 6.03
N ARG A 79 3.90 7.91 6.16
CA ARG A 79 4.36 9.24 6.60
C ARG A 79 3.98 10.32 5.60
N ASP A 80 4.17 10.06 4.31
CA ASP A 80 3.78 10.99 3.24
C ASP A 80 2.25 11.18 3.20
N TRP A 81 1.49 10.11 3.39
CA TRP A 81 0.03 10.17 3.48
C TRP A 81 -0.44 11.01 4.68
N MET A 82 0.18 10.82 5.85
CA MET A 82 -0.13 11.64 7.04
C MET A 82 0.16 13.12 6.82
N ALA A 83 1.29 13.46 6.17
CA ALA A 83 1.63 14.84 5.83
C ALA A 83 0.60 15.44 4.85
N ALA A 84 0.20 14.68 3.83
CA ALA A 84 -0.82 15.08 2.89
C ALA A 84 -2.17 15.35 3.59
N LEU A 85 -2.58 14.50 4.53
CA LEU A 85 -3.83 14.68 5.27
C LEU A 85 -3.80 15.88 6.22
N GLY A 86 -2.70 16.08 6.93
CA GLY A 86 -2.61 17.03 8.05
C GLY A 86 -2.18 18.45 7.69
N ARG A 87 -1.57 18.67 6.51
CA ARG A 87 -0.94 19.96 6.16
C ARG A 87 -1.25 20.50 4.77
N LYS A 88 -1.70 19.67 3.82
CA LYS A 88 -2.04 20.13 2.46
C LYS A 88 -3.47 20.69 2.39
N THR A 89 -3.65 21.70 1.54
CA THR A 89 -4.95 22.20 1.10
C THR A 89 -5.74 21.12 0.34
N ALA A 90 -7.03 21.35 0.10
CA ALA A 90 -7.87 20.42 -0.65
C ALA A 90 -7.31 20.13 -2.06
N SER A 91 -6.91 21.17 -2.80
CA SER A 91 -6.34 21.02 -4.14
C SER A 91 -5.01 20.25 -4.13
N GLU A 92 -4.14 20.54 -3.17
CA GLU A 92 -2.87 19.82 -3.02
C GLU A 92 -3.07 18.35 -2.65
N LYS A 93 -4.10 18.02 -1.86
CA LYS A 93 -4.47 16.63 -1.55
C LYS A 93 -4.90 15.88 -2.81
N VAL A 94 -5.76 16.49 -3.62
CA VAL A 94 -6.21 15.90 -4.89
C VAL A 94 -5.04 15.71 -5.84
N ALA A 95 -4.20 16.73 -6.02
CA ALA A 95 -3.01 16.63 -6.88
C ALA A 95 -2.04 15.53 -6.41
N SER A 96 -1.81 15.42 -5.09
CA SER A 96 -0.95 14.38 -4.52
C SER A 96 -1.52 12.98 -4.75
N PHE A 97 -2.83 12.82 -4.59
CA PHE A 97 -3.51 11.55 -4.85
C PHE A 97 -3.40 11.15 -6.31
N LEU A 98 -3.69 12.05 -7.25
CA LEU A 98 -3.59 11.79 -8.69
C LEU A 98 -2.15 11.41 -9.09
N LEU A 99 -1.15 12.12 -8.55
CA LEU A 99 0.26 11.83 -8.79
C LEU A 99 0.67 10.44 -8.27
N MET A 100 0.22 10.06 -7.07
CA MET A 100 0.45 8.72 -6.51
C MET A 100 -0.16 7.63 -7.40
N VAL A 101 -1.41 7.81 -7.83
CA VAL A 101 -2.07 6.84 -8.72
C VAL A 101 -1.32 6.74 -10.05
N ALA A 102 -0.95 7.86 -10.67
CA ALA A 102 -0.23 7.87 -11.95
C ALA A 102 1.12 7.15 -11.87
N ARG A 103 1.87 7.34 -10.78
CA ARG A 103 3.17 6.70 -10.59
C ARG A 103 3.09 5.18 -10.39
N ASN A 104 1.98 4.68 -9.84
CA ASN A 104 1.89 3.30 -9.37
C ASN A 104 0.92 2.42 -10.19
N THR A 105 0.14 2.97 -11.12
CA THR A 105 -0.86 2.21 -11.89
C THR A 105 -0.27 1.48 -13.09
N ASP A 106 0.88 1.92 -13.60
CA ASP A 106 1.57 1.25 -14.70
C ASP A 106 2.96 0.77 -14.25
N PRO A 107 3.10 -0.50 -13.82
CA PRO A 107 4.39 -1.07 -13.45
C PRO A 107 5.34 -1.25 -14.65
N ALA A 108 4.85 -1.10 -15.89
CA ALA A 108 5.67 -1.05 -17.10
C ALA A 108 6.05 0.39 -17.51
N HIS A 109 5.46 1.43 -16.90
CA HIS A 109 5.91 2.80 -17.05
C HIS A 109 7.19 3.02 -16.26
N HIS A 110 8.32 2.97 -16.97
CA HIS A 110 9.50 3.65 -16.48
C HIS A 110 9.21 5.15 -16.34
N PRO A 111 9.66 5.83 -15.27
CA PRO A 111 9.43 7.27 -15.07
C PRO A 111 10.06 8.18 -16.15
N ALA A 112 10.76 7.60 -17.13
CA ALA A 112 11.30 8.27 -18.31
C ALA A 112 10.37 8.25 -19.53
N SER A 113 9.23 7.57 -19.48
CA SER A 113 8.25 7.64 -20.57
C SER A 113 7.54 9.00 -20.54
N PRO A 114 7.52 9.75 -21.66
CA PRO A 114 6.88 11.05 -21.71
C PRO A 114 5.38 10.88 -21.47
N ILE A 115 4.84 11.64 -20.52
CA ILE A 115 3.40 11.71 -20.26
C ILE A 115 2.78 12.44 -21.46
N SER A 116 2.17 11.68 -22.38
CA SER A 116 1.36 12.25 -23.46
C SER A 116 -0.05 12.48 -22.94
N PHE A 117 -0.56 13.71 -23.13
CA PHE A 117 -1.97 14.03 -22.99
C PHE A 117 -2.53 14.17 -24.40
N ASP A 118 -2.99 13.06 -24.98
CA ASP A 118 -3.94 13.07 -26.11
C ASP A 118 -5.38 13.12 -25.59
#